data_AF-V9IM70-F1
#
_entry.id   AF-V9IM70-F1
#
_cell.length_a   1.000
_cell.length_b   1.000
_cell.length_c   1.000
_cell.angle_alpha   90.00
_cell.angle_beta   90.00
_cell.angle_gamma   90.00
#
_symmetry.space_group_name_H-M   'P 1'
#
loop_
_entity.id
_entity.type
_entity.pdbx_description
1 polymer ?
#
loop_
_entity_poly.entity_id
_entity_poly.type
_entity_poly.pdbx_seq_one_letter_code
_entity_poly.pdbx_strand_id
1 'polypeptide(L)'
;MLLGFTFALRTIGPAIGFLLGYGCLSLYIDPSLHPVITKKDPRWLGAWWLGWIILGVTMGMFATLIAMFPRKLPTEKDTALETVKKDGNIPLKLHLTVQEQYMKPMEPRKSLETEYIPTMREFPNAMKRLLTNWLLTFNNLSGVFYVLGASAYITFLAKYLEVQYSTSAAGGTVIAGPISLVGMVLGFLLSGLIISKFKPGPRPLLAWNVFVGICFVAGQILFIFLGCSDIGFEGLNLETMQMNLTSNCNIDCNCDGVKYSPVCHVASKITFYSACHAGCRTIINDKEFGNCSCLPLSTFNFENHFGYTTDGDSRDQSIFISDPHAMIFDKVRAGPCTNDCSRPYLLFMVLTCIIQTLACSGKIGNVLVNYRSVEKKDKSFAQGITLMIISLFALIPGPIIYGAIIDSTCLIWEESCGTRGNCWFHHGRNFRYLVNITSAGFSIIGVLFDAAVCYLGKNLDLYGAQECDRRREFIKEDETPQTADGEKKKEMNGNL
;
A
#
# COMPACT_ATOMS: atom_id res chain seq x y z
N MET A 1 16.40 5.70 -15.22
CA MET A 1 17.04 5.67 -13.88
C MET A 1 16.40 6.68 -12.92
N LEU A 2 16.44 8.00 -13.20
CA LEU A 2 15.95 9.05 -12.28
C LEU A 2 14.58 8.75 -11.64
N LEU A 3 13.57 8.41 -12.44
CA LEU A 3 12.23 8.07 -11.93
C LEU A 3 12.27 6.93 -10.90
N GLY A 4 13.01 5.85 -11.18
CA GLY A 4 13.12 4.72 -10.26
C GLY A 4 13.79 5.08 -8.93
N PHE A 5 14.83 5.92 -8.98
CA PHE A 5 15.47 6.43 -7.77
C PHE A 5 14.53 7.34 -6.96
N THR A 6 13.82 8.26 -7.62
CA THR A 6 12.85 9.14 -6.95
C THR A 6 11.74 8.36 -6.24
N PHE A 7 11.17 7.34 -6.89
CA PHE A 7 10.14 6.51 -6.27
C PHE A 7 10.69 5.64 -5.13
N ALA A 8 11.88 5.07 -5.27
CA ALA A 8 12.54 4.33 -4.21
C ALA A 8 12.77 5.20 -2.96
N LEU A 9 13.30 6.42 -3.11
CA LEU A 9 13.47 7.36 -2.01
C LEU A 9 12.14 7.72 -1.35
N ARG A 10 11.08 7.93 -2.14
CA ARG A 10 9.74 8.23 -1.61
C ARG A 10 9.20 7.10 -0.73
N THR A 11 9.53 5.84 -1.04
CA THR A 11 9.11 4.67 -0.25
C THR A 11 9.83 4.54 1.10
N ILE A 12 11.00 5.15 1.27
CA ILE A 12 11.70 5.16 2.56
C ILE A 12 11.02 6.11 3.57
N GLY A 13 10.31 7.14 3.07
CA GLY A 13 9.62 8.14 3.89
C GLY A 13 8.74 7.56 5.01
N PRO A 14 7.80 6.64 4.72
CA PRO A 14 6.99 5.98 5.74
C PRO A 14 7.81 5.30 6.85
N ALA A 15 8.93 4.65 6.53
CA ALA A 15 9.79 4.00 7.54
C ALA A 15 10.39 5.03 8.51
N ILE A 16 10.91 6.13 7.98
CA ILE A 16 11.44 7.24 8.80
C ILE A 16 10.31 7.85 9.63
N GLY A 17 9.13 8.00 9.06
CA GLY A 17 7.94 8.51 9.75
C GLY A 17 7.50 7.64 10.93
N PHE A 18 7.48 6.31 10.76
CA PHE A 18 7.17 5.37 11.86
C PHE A 18 8.23 5.40 12.95
N LEU A 19 9.52 5.46 12.60
CA LEU A 19 10.61 5.56 13.58
C LEU A 19 10.54 6.85 14.38
N LEU A 20 10.29 7.98 13.69
CA LEU A 20 10.09 9.28 14.33
C LEU A 20 8.86 9.25 15.24
N GLY A 21 7.74 8.71 14.75
CA GLY A 21 6.50 8.57 15.53
C GLY A 21 6.70 7.71 16.79
N TYR A 22 7.37 6.57 16.67
CA TYR A 22 7.73 5.73 17.82
C TYR A 22 8.62 6.46 18.83
N GLY A 23 9.61 7.23 18.35
CA GLY A 23 10.47 8.06 19.19
C GLY A 23 9.69 9.13 19.95
N CYS A 24 8.83 9.87 19.27
CA CYS A 24 7.99 10.91 19.88
C CYS A 24 6.96 10.34 20.86
N LEU A 25 6.31 9.22 20.52
CA LEU A 25 5.32 8.57 21.38
C LEU A 25 5.95 7.85 22.59
N SER A 26 7.24 7.53 22.49
CA SER A 26 8.04 6.98 23.59
C SER A 26 8.42 8.02 24.65
N LEU A 27 8.27 9.31 24.36
CA LEU A 27 8.45 10.40 25.33
C LEU A 27 7.11 10.73 25.96
N TYR A 28 7.11 11.06 27.26
CA TYR A 28 5.89 11.47 27.94
C TYR A 28 5.35 12.77 27.32
N ILE A 29 4.02 12.93 27.31
CA ILE A 29 3.33 14.07 26.68
C ILE A 29 3.94 15.44 27.06
N ASP A 30 4.40 15.56 28.30
CA ASP A 30 5.19 16.68 28.79
C ASP A 30 6.62 16.23 29.10
N PRO A 31 7.61 16.54 28.24
CA PRO A 31 9.00 16.14 28.43
C PRO A 31 9.65 16.71 29.69
N SER A 32 9.08 17.75 30.31
CA SER A 32 9.63 18.40 31.49
C SER A 32 9.28 17.69 32.80
N LEU A 33 8.30 16.78 32.76
CA LEU A 33 7.81 16.04 33.93
C LEU A 33 8.37 14.62 33.99
N HIS A 34 8.58 14.10 35.20
CA HIS A 34 8.94 12.71 35.43
C HIS A 34 7.69 11.91 35.81
N PRO A 35 7.12 11.10 34.89
CA PRO A 35 5.89 10.38 35.19
C PRO A 35 6.16 9.21 36.13
N VAL A 36 5.27 9.01 37.10
CA VAL A 36 5.18 7.78 37.93
C VAL A 36 4.71 6.59 37.08
N ILE A 37 4.09 6.90 35.93
CA ILE A 37 3.47 5.94 35.02
C ILE A 37 4.52 5.46 33.99
N THR A 38 4.58 4.15 33.77
CA THR A 38 5.50 3.55 32.79
C THR A 38 4.84 3.41 31.41
N LYS A 39 5.65 3.24 30.35
CA LYS A 39 5.21 3.05 28.95
C LYS A 39 4.27 1.86 28.72
N LYS A 40 4.15 0.97 29.71
CA LYS A 40 3.29 -0.22 29.66
C LYS A 40 1.90 0.02 30.25
N ASP A 41 1.69 1.14 30.93
CA ASP A 41 0.39 1.49 31.51
C ASP A 41 -0.52 2.02 30.38
N PRO A 42 -1.79 1.56 30.29
CA PRO A 42 -2.74 2.00 29.26
C PRO A 42 -3.04 3.51 29.29
N ARG A 43 -2.72 4.22 30.38
CA ARG A 43 -2.88 5.67 30.51
C ARG A 43 -1.70 6.47 29.95
N TRP A 44 -0.65 5.80 29.45
CA TRP A 44 0.50 6.47 28.86
C TRP A 44 0.10 7.26 27.61
N LEU A 45 0.29 8.59 27.66
CA LEU A 45 0.15 9.47 26.51
C LEU A 45 1.54 9.94 26.06
N GLY A 46 1.91 9.56 24.84
CA GLY A 46 3.15 9.98 24.22
C GLY A 46 3.11 11.44 23.74
N ALA A 47 4.27 12.07 23.53
CA ALA A 47 4.41 13.42 22.98
C ALA A 47 4.05 13.49 21.48
N TRP A 48 2.78 13.26 21.15
CA TRP A 48 2.25 13.22 19.78
C TRP A 48 2.46 14.52 18.99
N TRP A 49 2.54 15.66 19.67
CA TRP A 49 2.74 16.98 19.07
C TRP A 49 4.18 17.20 18.57
N LEU A 50 5.16 16.53 19.18
CA LEU A 50 6.58 16.77 18.93
C LEU A 50 6.99 16.42 17.48
N GLY A 51 6.39 15.37 16.93
CA GLY A 51 6.65 14.94 15.55
C GLY A 51 6.30 16.02 14.51
N TRP A 52 5.21 16.76 14.72
CA TRP A 52 4.79 17.85 13.83
C TRP A 52 5.79 19.00 13.80
N ILE A 53 6.39 19.33 14.95
CA ILE A 53 7.41 20.38 15.04
C ILE A 53 8.66 19.95 14.28
N ILE A 54 9.14 18.72 14.51
CA ILE A 54 10.34 18.20 13.83
C ILE A 54 10.14 18.16 12.32
N LEU A 55 9.00 17.62 11.86
CA LEU A 55 8.66 17.57 10.44
C LEU A 55 8.48 18.97 9.85
N GLY A 56 7.81 19.88 10.56
CA GLY A 56 7.59 21.26 10.11
C GLY A 56 8.89 22.04 9.94
N VAL A 57 9.81 21.96 10.91
CA VAL A 57 11.15 22.58 10.82
C VAL A 57 11.95 21.98 9.67
N THR A 58 11.93 20.65 9.52
CA THR A 58 12.64 19.96 8.44
C THR A 58 12.09 20.37 7.07
N MET A 59 10.76 20.40 6.91
CA MET A 59 10.12 20.86 5.68
C MET A 59 10.41 22.34 5.39
N GLY A 60 10.40 23.20 6.42
CA GLY A 60 10.75 24.61 6.30
C GLY A 60 12.18 24.81 5.80
N MET A 61 13.14 24.07 6.36
CA MET A 61 14.54 24.07 5.92
C MET A 61 14.65 23.71 4.43
N PHE A 62 14.03 22.60 4.00
CA PHE A 62 14.05 22.19 2.59
C PHE A 62 13.34 23.19 1.67
N ALA A 63 12.25 23.81 2.13
CA ALA A 63 11.55 24.85 1.37
C ALA A 63 12.44 26.08 1.16
N THR A 64 13.21 26.50 2.17
CA THR A 64 14.21 27.57 2.02
C THR A 64 15.31 27.21 1.04
N LEU A 65 15.85 25.98 1.11
CA LEU A 65 16.86 25.51 0.15
C LEU A 65 16.34 25.52 -1.29
N ILE A 66 15.08 25.11 -1.50
CA ILE A 66 14.43 25.16 -2.82
C ILE A 66 14.19 26.62 -3.25
N ALA A 67 13.82 27.51 -2.33
CA ALA A 67 13.61 28.92 -2.63
C ALA A 67 14.90 29.66 -3.04
N MET A 68 16.07 29.15 -2.63
CA MET A 68 17.37 29.66 -3.08
C MET A 68 17.69 29.30 -4.54
N PHE A 69 16.98 28.34 -5.15
CA PHE A 69 17.16 28.07 -6.58
C PHE A 69 16.61 29.24 -7.41
N PRO A 70 17.31 29.63 -8.49
CA PRO A 70 16.84 30.68 -9.38
C PRO A 70 15.50 30.27 -9.99
N ARG A 71 14.59 31.26 -10.15
CA ARG A 71 13.25 31.04 -10.73
C ARG A 71 13.29 30.38 -12.12
N LYS A 72 14.41 30.52 -12.82
CA LYS A 72 14.67 29.90 -14.12
C LYS A 72 16.04 29.25 -14.06
N LEU A 73 16.10 27.96 -14.39
CA LEU A 73 17.36 27.32 -14.74
C LEU A 73 17.72 27.78 -16.15
N PRO A 74 18.93 28.33 -16.39
CA PRO A 74 19.33 28.75 -17.72
C PRO A 74 19.26 27.55 -18.68
N THR A 75 18.54 27.71 -19.79
CA THR A 75 18.45 26.68 -20.82
C THR A 75 19.74 26.70 -21.65
N GLU A 76 20.10 25.59 -22.31
CA GLU A 76 21.24 25.57 -23.26
C GLU A 76 21.19 26.71 -24.28
N LYS A 77 19.97 27.11 -24.72
CA LYS A 77 19.76 28.24 -25.62
C LYS A 77 20.11 29.58 -24.98
N ASP A 78 19.71 29.79 -23.72
CA ASP A 78 19.98 31.02 -22.96
C ASP A 78 21.48 31.15 -22.69
N THR A 79 22.12 30.02 -22.37
CA THR A 79 23.56 29.93 -22.14
C THR A 79 24.35 30.20 -23.41
N ALA A 80 23.93 29.61 -24.54
CA ALA A 80 24.54 29.85 -25.86
C ALA A 80 24.42 31.33 -26.28
N LEU A 81 23.25 31.95 -26.08
CA LEU A 81 23.00 33.37 -26.34
C LEU A 81 23.84 34.29 -25.44
N GLU A 82 24.08 33.90 -24.19
CA GLU A 82 24.94 34.65 -23.27
C GLU A 82 26.43 34.51 -23.60
N THR A 83 26.91 33.33 -24.02
CA THR A 83 28.30 33.17 -24.50
C THR A 83 28.56 34.01 -25.75
N VAL A 84 27.61 34.09 -26.69
CA VAL A 84 27.71 34.94 -27.88
C VAL A 84 27.76 36.43 -27.53
N LYS A 85 27.10 36.86 -26.45
CA LYS A 85 27.13 38.25 -25.98
C LYS A 85 28.43 38.61 -25.23
N LYS A 86 29.10 37.64 -24.61
CA LYS A 86 30.32 37.86 -23.82
C LYS A 86 31.60 37.77 -24.65
N ASP A 87 31.68 36.83 -25.59
CA ASP A 87 32.83 36.67 -26.45
C ASP A 87 32.58 37.43 -27.76
N GLY A 88 33.02 38.69 -27.83
CA GLY A 88 32.94 39.54 -29.03
C GLY A 88 33.69 39.03 -30.26
N ASN A 89 34.05 37.74 -30.32
CA ASN A 89 34.63 37.08 -31.47
C ASN A 89 33.52 36.37 -32.26
N ILE A 90 33.06 37.10 -33.27
CA ILE A 90 32.01 36.73 -34.21
C ILE A 90 32.56 35.63 -35.17
N PRO A 91 31.98 34.42 -35.25
CA PRO A 91 31.98 33.71 -36.52
C PRO A 91 31.04 34.47 -37.47
N LEU A 92 31.59 34.99 -38.58
CA LEU A 92 30.96 35.89 -39.56
C LEU A 92 29.53 35.50 -40.00
N LYS A 93 29.15 34.22 -39.87
CA LYS A 93 27.80 33.71 -40.14
C LYS A 93 26.72 34.21 -39.18
N LEU A 94 27.03 34.44 -37.90
CA LEU A 94 26.03 34.79 -36.88
C LEU A 94 25.60 36.26 -36.94
N HIS A 95 26.51 37.16 -37.35
CA HIS A 95 26.20 38.57 -37.50
C HIS A 95 25.28 38.82 -38.71
N LEU A 96 25.44 38.05 -39.81
CA LEU A 96 24.60 38.16 -41.00
C LEU A 96 23.17 37.69 -40.75
N THR A 97 22.98 36.57 -40.03
CA THR A 97 21.63 36.11 -39.62
C THR A 97 20.92 37.11 -38.70
N VAL A 98 21.67 37.81 -37.84
CA VAL A 98 21.10 38.84 -36.97
C VAL A 98 20.78 40.11 -37.76
N GLN A 99 21.55 40.49 -38.78
CA GLN A 99 21.30 41.74 -39.52
C GLN A 99 20.14 41.63 -40.52
N GLU A 100 19.92 40.47 -41.14
CA GLU A 100 18.75 40.24 -42.01
C GLU A 100 17.41 40.24 -41.25
N GLN A 101 17.42 39.84 -39.97
CA GLN A 101 16.20 39.71 -39.18
C GLN A 101 15.63 41.07 -38.72
N TYR A 102 16.43 42.14 -38.78
CA TYR A 102 16.06 43.49 -38.28
C TYR A 102 15.72 44.51 -39.38
N MET A 103 15.83 44.17 -40.68
CA MET A 103 15.56 45.12 -41.78
C MET A 103 14.26 44.85 -42.57
N LYS A 104 13.42 43.88 -42.18
CA LYS A 104 12.10 43.70 -42.82
C LYS A 104 11.05 44.64 -42.17
N PRO A 105 10.26 45.40 -42.96
CA PRO A 105 9.29 46.36 -42.42
C PRO A 105 8.28 45.70 -41.48
N MET A 106 7.94 46.45 -40.44
CA MET A 106 7.00 46.14 -39.37
C MET A 106 5.59 45.83 -39.90
N GLU A 107 5.31 44.57 -40.19
CA GLU A 107 3.97 44.02 -39.96
C GLU A 107 3.91 43.48 -38.52
N PRO A 108 2.76 43.57 -37.82
CA PRO A 108 2.63 43.18 -36.42
C PRO A 108 2.69 41.66 -36.28
N ARG A 109 3.88 41.10 -36.45
CA ARG A 109 4.21 39.71 -36.15
C ARG A 109 4.36 39.64 -34.63
N LYS A 110 3.32 39.14 -33.95
CA LYS A 110 3.28 38.81 -32.52
C LYS A 110 4.66 38.32 -32.07
N SER A 111 5.40 39.21 -31.43
CA SER A 111 6.75 39.01 -30.97
C SER A 111 6.75 38.30 -29.62
N LEU A 112 7.78 37.48 -29.42
CA LEU A 112 8.18 36.80 -28.19
C LEU A 112 7.17 35.79 -27.64
N GLU A 113 7.69 34.59 -27.34
CA GLU A 113 7.06 33.62 -26.43
C GLU A 113 6.67 34.35 -25.15
N THR A 114 5.44 34.84 -25.13
CA THR A 114 4.82 35.42 -23.94
C THR A 114 4.69 34.26 -22.97
N GLU A 115 5.29 34.44 -21.80
CA GLU A 115 5.11 33.61 -20.62
C GLU A 115 3.66 33.10 -20.54
N TYR A 116 3.45 31.81 -20.80
CA TYR A 116 2.14 31.19 -20.61
C TYR A 116 1.94 31.05 -19.11
N ILE A 117 1.41 32.10 -18.48
CA ILE A 117 0.90 32.07 -17.11
C ILE A 117 -0.47 31.38 -17.21
N PRO A 118 -0.60 30.11 -16.78
CA PRO A 118 -1.88 29.42 -16.85
C PRO A 118 -2.89 30.21 -16.02
N THR A 119 -3.90 30.76 -16.69
CA THR A 119 -4.92 31.56 -16.00
C THR A 119 -5.91 30.59 -15.34
N MET A 120 -6.40 30.87 -14.13
CA MET A 120 -7.38 30.01 -13.42
C MET A 120 -8.63 29.68 -14.26
N ARG A 121 -8.95 30.51 -15.26
CA ARG A 121 -10.04 30.29 -16.22
C ARG A 121 -9.76 29.21 -17.27
N GLU A 122 -8.49 28.88 -17.51
CA GLU A 122 -8.06 27.82 -18.43
C GLU A 122 -8.00 26.45 -17.76
N PHE A 123 -8.00 26.42 -16.43
CA PHE A 123 -8.02 25.20 -15.61
C PHE A 123 -9.11 24.19 -16.03
N PRO A 124 -10.40 24.55 -16.15
CA PRO A 124 -11.43 23.58 -16.55
C PRO A 124 -11.22 23.04 -17.97
N ASN A 125 -10.71 23.87 -18.88
CA ASN A 125 -10.40 23.44 -20.25
C ASN A 125 -9.21 22.48 -20.28
N ALA A 126 -8.15 22.75 -19.49
CA ALA A 126 -7.01 21.86 -19.33
C ALA A 126 -7.42 20.54 -18.67
N MET A 127 -8.26 20.59 -17.63
CA MET A 127 -8.81 19.41 -16.96
C MET A 127 -9.61 18.55 -17.94
N LYS A 128 -10.53 19.16 -18.70
CA LYS A 128 -11.30 18.47 -19.75
C LYS A 128 -10.38 17.84 -20.79
N ARG A 129 -9.37 18.56 -21.28
CA ARG A 129 -8.39 18.04 -22.24
C ARG A 129 -7.68 16.78 -21.72
N LEU A 130 -7.25 16.80 -20.46
CA LEU A 130 -6.56 15.66 -19.85
C LEU A 130 -7.47 14.47 -19.60
N LEU A 131 -8.70 14.69 -19.13
CA LEU A 131 -9.68 13.62 -18.90
C LEU A 131 -10.24 13.02 -20.20
N THR A 132 -10.28 13.78 -21.29
CA THR A 132 -10.68 13.28 -22.61
C THR A 132 -9.55 12.48 -23.29
N ASN A 133 -8.31 12.57 -22.82
CA ASN A 133 -7.23 11.72 -23.30
C ASN A 133 -7.43 10.29 -22.81
N TRP A 134 -8.04 9.47 -23.66
CA TRP A 134 -8.46 8.10 -23.34
C TRP A 134 -7.31 7.21 -22.83
N LEU A 135 -6.09 7.38 -23.37
CA LEU A 135 -4.90 6.64 -22.91
C LEU A 135 -4.54 7.00 -21.47
N LEU A 136 -4.52 8.30 -21.15
CA LEU A 136 -4.24 8.80 -19.81
C LEU A 136 -5.35 8.38 -18.83
N THR A 137 -6.60 8.49 -19.25
CA THR A 137 -7.77 8.17 -18.42
C THR A 137 -7.80 6.69 -18.04
N PHE A 138 -7.56 5.78 -18.98
CA PHE A 138 -7.47 4.36 -18.64
C PHE A 138 -6.27 4.01 -17.78
N ASN A 139 -5.11 4.65 -18.00
CA ASN A 139 -3.95 4.46 -17.14
C ASN A 139 -4.23 4.92 -15.69
N ASN A 140 -4.95 6.03 -15.53
CA ASN A 140 -5.37 6.51 -14.20
C ASN A 140 -6.43 5.60 -13.56
N LEU A 141 -7.40 5.13 -14.34
CA LEU A 141 -8.47 4.25 -13.86
C LEU A 141 -7.92 2.88 -13.44
N SER A 142 -6.97 2.33 -14.22
CA SER A 142 -6.17 1.17 -13.81
C SER A 142 -5.52 1.41 -12.43
N GLY A 143 -4.83 2.54 -12.27
CA GLY A 143 -4.21 2.93 -11.00
C GLY A 143 -5.20 3.00 -9.82
N VAL A 144 -6.41 3.53 -10.03
CA VAL A 144 -7.48 3.55 -9.03
C VAL A 144 -7.84 2.14 -8.57
N PHE A 145 -8.10 1.24 -9.51
CA PHE A 145 -8.51 -0.13 -9.21
C PHE A 145 -7.41 -0.96 -8.54
N TYR A 146 -6.14 -0.77 -8.91
CA TYR A 146 -5.03 -1.39 -8.17
C TYR A 146 -4.89 -0.85 -6.76
N VAL A 147 -5.05 0.46 -6.55
CA VAL A 147 -4.99 1.04 -5.19
C VAL A 147 -6.18 0.57 -4.35
N LEU A 148 -7.38 0.46 -4.93
CA LEU A 148 -8.53 -0.17 -4.27
C LEU A 148 -8.23 -1.63 -3.90
N GLY A 149 -7.71 -2.43 -4.84
CA GLY A 149 -7.33 -3.82 -4.58
C GLY A 149 -6.24 -3.96 -3.50
N ALA A 150 -5.31 -3.01 -3.42
CA ALA A 150 -4.25 -3.01 -2.42
C ALA A 150 -4.67 -2.41 -1.06
N SER A 151 -5.79 -1.68 -1.00
CA SER A 151 -6.12 -0.84 0.17
C SER A 151 -6.34 -1.62 1.48
N ALA A 152 -6.78 -2.89 1.40
CA ALA A 152 -6.86 -3.80 2.54
C ALA A 152 -5.48 -3.99 3.21
N TYR A 153 -4.45 -4.23 2.40
CA TYR A 153 -3.08 -4.46 2.87
C TYR A 153 -2.32 -3.18 3.20
N ILE A 154 -2.79 -2.03 2.71
CA ILE A 154 -2.21 -0.73 3.08
C ILE A 154 -2.74 -0.28 4.44
N THR A 155 -4.05 -0.40 4.65
CA THR A 155 -4.74 0.21 5.80
C THR A 155 -4.91 -0.76 6.96
N PHE A 156 -5.24 -2.02 6.66
CA PHE A 156 -5.62 -3.04 7.65
C PHE A 156 -4.60 -4.17 7.76
N LEU A 157 -3.33 -3.94 7.37
CA LEU A 157 -2.28 -4.96 7.42
C LEU A 157 -2.14 -5.60 8.80
N ALA A 158 -2.05 -4.77 9.85
CA ALA A 158 -1.90 -5.25 11.22
C ALA A 158 -3.07 -6.17 11.60
N LYS A 159 -4.30 -5.74 11.32
CA LYS A 159 -5.50 -6.52 11.60
C LYS A 159 -5.58 -7.81 10.77
N TYR A 160 -5.18 -7.76 9.51
CA TYR A 160 -5.10 -8.94 8.64
C TYR A 160 -4.14 -9.97 9.25
N LEU A 161 -2.97 -9.54 9.71
CA LEU A 161 -2.00 -10.41 10.36
C LEU A 161 -2.51 -10.98 11.70
N GLU A 162 -3.19 -10.16 12.50
CA GLU A 162 -3.80 -10.59 13.77
C GLU A 162 -4.84 -11.69 13.56
N VAL A 163 -5.77 -11.49 12.62
CA VAL A 163 -6.88 -12.42 12.39
C VAL A 163 -6.41 -13.71 11.71
N GLN A 164 -5.49 -13.63 10.74
CA GLN A 164 -5.11 -14.78 9.91
C GLN A 164 -3.97 -15.62 10.48
N TYR A 165 -3.04 -15.00 11.23
CA TYR A 165 -1.83 -15.67 11.73
C TYR A 165 -1.71 -15.62 13.25
N SER A 166 -2.73 -15.10 13.96
CA SER A 166 -2.78 -15.05 15.43
C SER A 166 -1.56 -14.38 16.07
N THR A 167 -0.93 -13.46 15.35
CA THR A 167 0.16 -12.61 15.85
C THR A 167 -0.42 -11.34 16.48
N SER A 168 0.29 -10.69 17.39
CA SER A 168 -0.08 -9.33 17.81
C SER A 168 0.13 -8.33 16.66
N ALA A 169 -0.64 -7.22 16.63
CA ALA A 169 -0.46 -6.14 15.64
C ALA A 169 0.99 -5.70 15.51
N ALA A 170 1.67 -5.45 16.64
CA ALA A 170 3.07 -5.03 16.64
C ALA A 170 4.02 -6.16 16.24
N GLY A 171 3.81 -7.38 16.73
CA GLY A 171 4.69 -8.52 16.44
C GLY A 171 4.66 -8.95 14.97
N GLY A 172 3.51 -8.82 14.30
CA GLY A 172 3.39 -9.18 12.89
C GLY A 172 3.95 -8.11 11.96
N THR A 173 3.72 -6.84 12.29
CA THR A 173 4.13 -5.71 11.44
C THR A 173 5.62 -5.37 11.54
N VAL A 174 6.27 -5.69 12.66
CA VAL A 174 7.72 -5.45 12.83
C VAL A 174 8.57 -6.21 11.82
N ILE A 175 8.09 -7.37 11.35
CA ILE A 175 8.73 -8.15 10.28
C ILE A 175 8.08 -7.80 8.93
N ALA A 176 6.75 -7.66 8.90
CA ALA A 176 6.04 -7.48 7.64
C ALA A 176 6.34 -6.17 6.90
N GLY A 177 6.42 -5.08 7.66
CA GLY A 177 6.71 -3.75 7.13
C GLY A 177 8.08 -3.68 6.44
N PRO A 178 9.18 -4.00 7.13
CA PRO A 178 10.52 -3.92 6.53
C PRO A 178 10.69 -4.79 5.27
N ILE A 179 10.20 -6.03 5.30
CA ILE A 179 10.32 -6.95 4.14
C ILE A 179 9.58 -6.41 2.92
N SER A 180 8.36 -5.88 3.10
CA SER A 180 7.60 -5.30 2.00
C SER A 180 8.27 -4.04 1.43
N LEU A 181 8.84 -3.18 2.29
CA LEU A 181 9.58 -1.99 1.88
C LEU A 181 10.83 -2.32 1.05
N VAL A 182 11.59 -3.33 1.46
CA VAL A 182 12.76 -3.80 0.70
C VAL A 182 12.33 -4.26 -0.69
N GLY A 183 11.27 -5.06 -0.79
CA GLY A 183 10.71 -5.48 -2.08
C GLY A 183 10.31 -4.31 -2.98
N MET A 184 9.63 -3.30 -2.42
CA MET A 184 9.26 -2.08 -3.17
C MET A 184 10.47 -1.34 -3.73
N VAL A 185 11.49 -1.11 -2.90
CA VAL A 185 12.72 -0.40 -3.29
C VAL A 185 13.45 -1.16 -4.40
N LEU A 186 13.61 -2.47 -4.25
CA LEU A 186 14.21 -3.33 -5.28
C LEU A 186 13.43 -3.25 -6.59
N GLY A 187 12.10 -3.32 -6.54
CA GLY A 187 11.23 -3.23 -7.72
C GLY A 187 11.42 -1.92 -8.49
N PHE A 188 11.47 -0.78 -7.80
CA PHE A 188 11.70 0.52 -8.44
C PHE A 188 13.11 0.67 -9.02
N LEU A 189 14.14 0.21 -8.31
CA LEU A 189 15.52 0.32 -8.77
C LEU A 189 15.78 -0.61 -9.97
N LEU A 190 15.35 -1.87 -9.90
CA LEU A 190 15.52 -2.86 -10.98
C LEU A 190 14.81 -2.41 -12.26
N SER A 191 13.53 -2.00 -12.17
CA SER A 191 12.80 -1.48 -13.33
C SER A 191 13.43 -0.20 -13.87
N GLY A 192 13.84 0.72 -13.00
CA GLY A 192 14.53 1.95 -13.37
C GLY A 192 15.87 1.72 -14.08
N LEU A 193 16.60 0.65 -13.74
CA LEU A 193 17.84 0.22 -14.40
C LEU A 193 17.54 -0.45 -15.75
N ILE A 194 16.62 -1.42 -15.78
CA ILE A 194 16.25 -2.18 -16.99
C ILE A 194 15.73 -1.23 -18.08
N ILE A 195 14.78 -0.35 -17.76
CA ILE A 195 14.21 0.60 -18.70
C ILE A 195 15.28 1.57 -19.22
N SER A 196 16.24 1.95 -18.37
CA SER A 196 17.31 2.90 -18.74
C SER A 196 18.39 2.26 -19.62
N LYS A 197 18.73 0.99 -19.39
CA LYS A 197 19.77 0.25 -20.12
C LYS A 197 19.26 -0.30 -21.44
N PHE A 198 18.12 -0.99 -21.41
CA PHE A 198 17.62 -1.72 -22.58
C PHE A 198 16.68 -0.89 -23.46
N LYS A 199 16.11 0.20 -22.92
CA LYS A 199 15.14 1.06 -23.61
C LYS A 199 14.08 0.25 -24.39
N PRO A 200 13.33 -0.64 -23.72
CA PRO A 200 12.33 -1.48 -24.37
C PRO A 200 11.29 -0.61 -25.10
N GLY A 201 10.82 -1.08 -26.26
CA GLY A 201 9.74 -0.41 -26.98
C GLY A 201 8.43 -0.34 -26.19
N PRO A 202 7.43 0.41 -26.68
CA PRO A 202 6.14 0.58 -25.99
C PRO A 202 5.40 -0.73 -25.77
N ARG A 203 5.38 -1.63 -26.76
CA ARG A 203 4.67 -2.92 -26.66
C ARG A 203 5.18 -3.81 -25.52
N PRO A 204 6.48 -4.16 -25.43
CA PRO A 204 6.97 -5.00 -24.34
C PRO A 204 6.84 -4.33 -22.96
N LEU A 205 6.99 -3.00 -22.87
CA LEU A 205 6.81 -2.29 -21.59
C LEU A 205 5.35 -2.35 -21.11
N LEU A 206 4.39 -2.10 -21.98
CA LEU A 206 2.97 -2.15 -21.63
C LEU A 206 2.49 -3.58 -21.37
N ALA A 207 2.99 -4.55 -22.15
CA ALA A 207 2.71 -5.97 -21.90
C ALA A 207 3.27 -6.44 -20.55
N TRP A 208 4.43 -5.92 -20.13
CA TRP A 208 4.98 -6.18 -18.80
C TRP A 208 4.04 -5.71 -17.68
N ASN A 209 3.40 -4.54 -17.83
CA ASN A 209 2.46 -4.04 -16.84
C ASN A 209 1.24 -4.96 -16.70
N VAL A 210 0.69 -5.45 -17.82
CA VAL A 210 -0.40 -6.45 -17.81
C VAL A 210 0.05 -7.75 -17.14
N PHE A 211 1.24 -8.24 -17.45
CA PHE A 211 1.80 -9.45 -16.84
C PHE A 211 1.96 -9.32 -15.32
N VAL A 212 2.53 -8.19 -14.86
CA VAL A 212 2.64 -7.86 -13.44
C VAL A 212 1.26 -7.82 -12.79
N GLY A 213 0.28 -7.22 -13.47
CA GLY A 213 -1.11 -7.18 -13.02
C GLY A 213 -1.73 -8.57 -12.82
N ILE A 214 -1.52 -9.49 -13.78
CA ILE A 214 -1.96 -10.89 -13.68
C ILE A 214 -1.28 -11.58 -12.49
N CYS A 215 0.03 -11.38 -12.31
CA CYS A 215 0.76 -11.92 -11.16
C CYS A 215 0.24 -11.37 -9.83
N PHE A 216 -0.14 -10.09 -9.79
CA PHE A 216 -0.73 -9.46 -8.61
C PHE A 216 -2.07 -10.10 -8.25
N VAL A 217 -2.95 -10.30 -9.23
CA VAL A 217 -4.24 -11.00 -9.05
C VAL A 217 -4.00 -12.44 -8.59
N ALA A 218 -3.08 -13.18 -9.22
CA ALA A 218 -2.75 -14.54 -8.83
C ALA A 218 -2.24 -14.62 -7.39
N GLY A 219 -1.44 -13.64 -6.97
CA GLY A 219 -0.99 -13.50 -5.59
C GLY A 219 -2.12 -13.30 -4.60
N GLN A 220 -3.09 -12.44 -4.92
CA GLN A 220 -4.29 -12.23 -4.09
C GLN A 220 -5.16 -13.50 -3.99
N ILE A 221 -5.30 -14.24 -5.09
CA ILE A 221 -6.01 -15.53 -5.08
C ILE A 221 -5.25 -16.55 -4.23
N LEU A 222 -3.92 -16.59 -4.31
CA LEU A 222 -3.10 -17.47 -3.49
C LEU A 222 -3.25 -17.17 -2.00
N PHE A 223 -3.39 -15.90 -1.62
CA PHE A 223 -3.64 -15.48 -0.24
C PHE A 223 -4.98 -15.97 0.33
N ILE A 224 -5.97 -16.31 -0.50
CA ILE A 224 -7.21 -16.98 -0.05
C ILE A 224 -6.92 -18.33 0.60
N PHE A 225 -5.89 -19.03 0.12
CA PHE A 225 -5.54 -20.37 0.61
C PHE A 225 -4.48 -20.33 1.71
N LEU A 226 -3.77 -19.21 1.86
CA LEU A 226 -2.77 -19.00 2.90
C LEU A 226 -3.41 -18.43 4.17
N GLY A 227 -3.37 -19.20 5.25
CA GLY A 227 -3.81 -18.78 6.56
C GLY A 227 -3.66 -19.93 7.54
N CYS A 228 -3.81 -19.62 8.83
CA CYS A 228 -3.70 -20.64 9.84
C CYS A 228 -4.99 -21.47 9.95
N SER A 229 -4.86 -22.70 10.47
CA SER A 229 -6.02 -23.53 10.78
C SER A 229 -6.91 -22.83 11.81
N ASP A 230 -8.23 -22.88 11.57
CA ASP A 230 -9.22 -22.34 12.50
C ASP A 230 -9.05 -23.03 13.87
N ILE A 231 -8.95 -22.21 14.92
CA ILE A 231 -8.89 -22.68 16.31
C ILE A 231 -10.32 -23.03 16.73
N GLY A 232 -10.52 -24.12 17.45
CA GLY A 232 -11.83 -24.46 18.00
C GLY A 232 -12.30 -23.36 18.94
N PHE A 233 -13.46 -22.75 18.65
CA PHE A 233 -14.11 -21.81 19.57
C PHE A 233 -15.40 -22.45 20.04
N GLU A 234 -15.51 -22.69 21.35
CA GLU A 234 -16.69 -23.35 21.91
C GLU A 234 -17.92 -22.45 21.80
N GLY A 235 -19.04 -23.02 21.34
CA GLY A 235 -20.29 -22.27 21.17
C GLY A 235 -20.42 -21.47 19.87
N LEU A 236 -19.42 -21.52 18.98
CA LEU A 236 -19.50 -20.89 17.66
C LEU A 236 -20.05 -21.86 16.62
N ASN A 237 -21.19 -21.52 16.01
CA ASN A 237 -21.65 -22.20 14.80
C ASN A 237 -21.03 -21.53 13.56
N LEU A 238 -20.11 -22.22 12.89
CA LEU A 238 -19.39 -21.69 11.73
C LEU A 238 -20.29 -21.43 10.52
N GLU A 239 -21.45 -22.08 10.40
CA GLU A 239 -22.35 -21.92 9.26
C GLU A 239 -23.28 -20.72 9.42
N THR A 240 -23.82 -20.51 10.63
CA THR A 240 -24.78 -19.42 10.89
C THR A 240 -24.12 -18.13 11.37
N MET A 241 -22.81 -18.13 11.64
CA MET A 241 -22.08 -17.00 12.25
C MET A 241 -22.69 -16.54 13.58
N GLN A 242 -23.40 -17.44 14.28
CA GLN A 242 -24.03 -17.19 15.57
C GLN A 242 -23.22 -17.84 16.68
N MET A 243 -23.20 -17.17 17.84
CA MET A 243 -22.60 -17.72 19.04
C MET A 243 -23.69 -18.09 20.04
N ASN A 244 -23.65 -19.34 20.49
CA ASN A 244 -24.40 -19.81 21.64
C ASN A 244 -23.41 -20.15 22.76
N LEU A 245 -23.33 -19.27 23.75
CA LEU A 245 -22.34 -19.35 24.83
C LEU A 245 -22.83 -20.20 26.02
N THR A 246 -24.12 -20.55 26.04
CA THR A 246 -24.74 -21.29 27.14
C THR A 246 -24.79 -22.77 26.83
N SER A 247 -24.24 -23.58 27.74
CA SER A 247 -24.20 -25.03 27.68
C SER A 247 -24.54 -25.61 29.06
N ASN A 248 -24.86 -26.91 29.11
CA ASN A 248 -25.22 -27.59 30.36
C ASN A 248 -24.12 -27.50 31.42
N CYS A 249 -22.86 -27.36 31.02
CA CYS A 249 -21.71 -27.29 31.92
C CYS A 249 -21.50 -25.92 32.57
N ASN A 250 -22.01 -24.83 32.00
CA ASN A 250 -21.82 -23.46 32.50
C ASN A 250 -23.12 -22.76 32.92
N ILE A 251 -24.27 -23.42 32.79
CA ILE A 251 -25.57 -22.85 33.15
C ILE A 251 -25.66 -22.43 34.63
N ASP A 252 -25.01 -23.20 35.51
CA ASP A 252 -24.94 -22.92 36.95
C ASP A 252 -24.09 -21.67 37.28
N CYS A 253 -23.28 -21.18 36.34
CA CYS A 253 -22.40 -20.04 36.55
C CYS A 253 -23.07 -18.69 36.24
N ASN A 254 -24.21 -18.69 35.53
CA ASN A 254 -24.96 -17.49 35.14
C ASN A 254 -24.07 -16.38 34.53
N CYS A 255 -23.33 -16.72 33.47
CA CYS A 255 -22.27 -15.87 32.87
C CYS A 255 -22.78 -14.68 32.04
N ASP A 256 -24.07 -14.34 32.13
CA ASP A 256 -24.66 -13.22 31.38
C ASP A 256 -24.04 -11.88 31.81
N GLY A 257 -23.64 -11.08 30.81
CA GLY A 257 -23.00 -9.78 31.05
C GLY A 257 -21.51 -9.84 31.40
N VAL A 258 -20.87 -11.01 31.42
CA VAL A 258 -19.42 -11.12 31.59
C VAL A 258 -18.72 -10.57 30.35
N LYS A 259 -17.75 -9.66 30.54
CA LYS A 259 -16.94 -9.10 29.44
C LYS A 259 -16.10 -10.21 28.79
N TYR A 260 -15.95 -10.17 27.47
CA TYR A 260 -15.09 -11.09 26.72
C TYR A 260 -13.65 -11.04 27.28
N SER A 261 -13.17 -12.20 27.72
CA SER A 261 -11.85 -12.40 28.32
C SER A 261 -11.42 -13.83 28.02
N PRO A 262 -10.95 -14.10 26.79
CA PRO A 262 -10.85 -15.45 26.28
C PRO A 262 -9.87 -16.29 27.09
N VAL A 263 -10.17 -17.58 27.22
CA VAL A 263 -9.29 -18.56 27.85
C VAL A 263 -9.09 -19.77 26.94
N CYS A 264 -7.86 -20.29 26.93
CA CYS A 264 -7.45 -21.41 26.10
C CYS A 264 -7.27 -22.67 26.94
N HIS A 265 -7.94 -23.75 26.55
CA HIS A 265 -7.58 -25.09 26.99
C HIS A 265 -6.48 -25.64 26.07
N VAL A 266 -5.25 -25.69 26.58
CA VAL A 266 -4.05 -25.98 25.77
C VAL A 266 -4.07 -27.38 25.17
N ALA A 267 -4.65 -28.36 25.88
CA ALA A 267 -4.66 -29.76 25.44
C ALA A 267 -5.64 -30.02 24.29
N SER A 268 -6.87 -29.46 24.34
CA SER A 268 -7.85 -29.62 23.26
C SER A 268 -7.79 -28.53 22.19
N LYS A 269 -6.99 -27.47 22.39
CA LYS A 269 -6.90 -26.29 21.52
C LYS A 269 -8.25 -25.58 21.31
N ILE A 270 -9.09 -25.60 22.35
CA ILE A 270 -10.40 -24.91 22.36
C ILE A 270 -10.28 -23.61 23.13
N THR A 271 -10.80 -22.53 22.53
CA THR A 271 -10.94 -21.22 23.15
C THR A 271 -12.37 -21.04 23.64
N PHE A 272 -12.52 -20.59 24.89
CA PHE A 272 -13.79 -20.22 25.49
C PHE A 272 -13.89 -18.69 25.61
N TYR A 273 -15.12 -18.17 25.57
CA TYR A 273 -15.41 -16.73 25.67
C TYR A 273 -14.83 -16.09 26.95
N SER A 274 -14.95 -16.80 28.09
CA SER A 274 -14.30 -16.42 29.35
C SER A 274 -14.09 -17.62 30.27
N ALA A 275 -13.35 -17.43 31.37
CA ALA A 275 -13.19 -18.43 32.42
C ALA A 275 -14.55 -18.89 33.01
N CYS A 276 -15.54 -17.99 33.10
CA CYS A 276 -16.90 -18.33 33.52
C CYS A 276 -17.57 -19.29 32.53
N HIS A 277 -17.46 -19.00 31.22
CA HIS A 277 -18.05 -19.84 30.18
C HIS A 277 -17.36 -21.20 30.05
N ALA A 278 -16.11 -21.32 30.48
CA ALA A 278 -15.40 -22.59 30.63
C ALA A 278 -15.79 -23.36 31.92
N GLY A 279 -16.61 -22.75 32.79
CA GLY A 279 -17.07 -23.35 34.04
C GLY A 279 -16.02 -23.39 35.16
N CYS A 280 -14.99 -22.55 35.07
CA CYS A 280 -13.87 -22.57 36.01
C CYS A 280 -14.25 -21.96 37.37
N ARG A 281 -13.96 -22.70 38.45
CA ARG A 281 -14.27 -22.28 39.84
C ARG A 281 -13.07 -21.79 40.63
N THR A 282 -11.85 -22.02 40.14
CA THR A 282 -10.62 -21.68 40.86
C THR A 282 -9.68 -20.83 40.01
N ILE A 283 -9.03 -19.86 40.66
CA ILE A 283 -7.95 -19.05 40.08
C ILE A 283 -6.66 -19.62 40.64
N ILE A 284 -5.80 -20.16 39.76
CA ILE A 284 -4.51 -20.74 40.17
C ILE A 284 -3.45 -19.64 40.21
N ASN A 285 -3.40 -18.83 39.16
CA ASN A 285 -2.50 -17.70 38.97
C ASN A 285 -3.23 -16.57 38.22
N ASP A 286 -2.64 -15.38 38.12
CA ASP A 286 -3.17 -14.24 37.35
C ASP A 286 -3.51 -14.57 35.88
N LYS A 287 -2.99 -15.69 35.35
CA LYS A 287 -3.17 -16.13 33.96
C LYS A 287 -3.65 -17.57 33.81
N GLU A 288 -3.96 -18.26 34.90
CA GLU A 288 -4.37 -19.66 34.88
C GLU A 288 -5.57 -19.90 35.79
N PHE A 289 -6.58 -20.57 35.24
CA PHE A 289 -7.81 -20.93 35.92
C PHE A 289 -7.95 -22.45 35.90
N GLY A 290 -8.57 -23.05 36.91
CA GLY A 290 -8.81 -24.49 36.97
C GLY A 290 -10.14 -24.86 37.60
N ASN A 291 -10.39 -26.16 37.72
CA ASN A 291 -11.67 -26.73 38.17
C ASN A 291 -12.80 -26.26 37.23
N CYS A 292 -12.67 -26.59 35.95
CA CYS A 292 -13.46 -26.09 34.84
C CYS A 292 -14.39 -27.20 34.30
N SER A 293 -15.70 -27.05 34.46
CA SER A 293 -16.69 -28.07 34.10
C SER A 293 -16.93 -28.26 32.59
N CYS A 294 -16.58 -27.28 31.75
CA CYS A 294 -16.82 -27.34 30.30
C CYS A 294 -15.65 -27.90 29.48
N LEU A 295 -14.63 -28.46 30.13
CA LEU A 295 -13.51 -29.05 29.41
C LEU A 295 -13.90 -30.40 28.83
N PRO A 296 -13.49 -30.71 27.58
CA PRO A 296 -13.74 -32.02 27.01
C PRO A 296 -12.96 -33.06 27.82
N LEU A 297 -13.67 -33.89 28.60
CA LEU A 297 -13.06 -35.08 29.20
C LEU A 297 -12.57 -35.95 28.05
N SER A 298 -11.27 -36.14 27.96
CA SER A 298 -10.72 -37.19 27.12
C SER A 298 -11.20 -38.50 27.74
N THR A 299 -12.17 -39.16 27.12
CA THR A 299 -12.42 -40.57 27.36
C THR A 299 -11.16 -41.31 26.92
N PHE A 300 -10.22 -41.47 27.85
CA PHE A 300 -9.27 -42.57 27.73
C PHE A 300 -10.13 -43.83 27.75
N ASN A 301 -10.32 -44.43 26.58
CA ASN A 301 -10.80 -45.80 26.46
C ASN A 301 -9.80 -46.69 27.19
N PHE A 302 -9.94 -46.83 28.50
CA PHE A 302 -9.54 -48.05 29.16
C PHE A 302 -10.56 -49.11 28.73
N GLU A 303 -10.31 -49.74 27.58
CA GLU A 303 -10.72 -51.13 27.37
C GLU A 303 -10.00 -51.95 28.44
N ASN A 304 -10.50 -51.92 29.67
CA ASN A 304 -10.10 -52.87 30.69
C ASN A 304 -11.00 -54.08 30.55
N HIS A 305 -10.45 -55.01 29.78
CA HIS A 305 -10.64 -56.44 29.83
C HIS A 305 -10.60 -56.93 31.30
N PHE A 306 -11.69 -56.80 32.04
CA PHE A 306 -11.88 -57.47 33.33
C PHE A 306 -13.24 -58.17 33.32
N GLY A 307 -13.20 -59.45 32.97
CA GLY A 307 -14.24 -60.35 33.42
C GLY A 307 -14.15 -60.50 34.94
N TYR A 308 -15.29 -60.49 35.62
CA TYR A 308 -15.76 -61.64 36.42
C TYR A 308 -17.17 -61.36 36.96
N THR A 309 -18.00 -62.40 36.82
CA THR A 309 -19.14 -62.84 37.63
C THR A 309 -19.84 -61.86 38.59
N THR A 310 -21.14 -61.80 38.38
CA THR A 310 -22.19 -61.49 39.37
C THR A 310 -22.01 -62.28 40.67
N ASP A 311 -21.90 -61.59 41.82
CA ASP A 311 -22.75 -61.90 42.97
C ASP A 311 -22.85 -60.72 43.94
N GLY A 312 -24.00 -60.60 44.61
CA GLY A 312 -24.47 -59.40 45.31
C GLY A 312 -23.78 -59.08 46.63
N ASP A 313 -23.79 -57.79 47.00
CA ASP A 313 -24.38 -57.25 48.25
C ASP A 313 -24.14 -55.73 48.29
N SER A 314 -25.07 -55.03 48.93
CA SER A 314 -25.15 -53.56 49.01
C SER A 314 -24.21 -53.03 50.10
N ARG A 315 -23.37 -52.03 49.80
CA ARG A 315 -22.92 -50.98 50.73
C ARG A 315 -22.06 -49.92 50.01
N ASP A 316 -22.23 -48.68 50.46
CA ASP A 316 -21.54 -47.47 50.00
C ASP A 316 -20.05 -47.67 49.69
N GLN A 317 -19.63 -47.30 48.47
CA GLN A 317 -18.22 -47.03 48.21
C GLN A 317 -18.08 -45.89 47.21
N SER A 318 -17.90 -44.69 47.77
CA SER A 318 -17.30 -43.56 47.07
C SER A 318 -15.91 -43.97 46.59
N ILE A 319 -15.76 -44.14 45.28
CA ILE A 319 -14.46 -44.38 44.66
C ILE A 319 -13.71 -43.04 44.66
N PHE A 320 -12.90 -42.82 45.68
CA PHE A 320 -11.80 -41.86 45.63
C PHE A 320 -10.72 -42.45 44.72
N ILE A 321 -10.60 -41.90 43.51
CA ILE A 321 -9.43 -42.15 42.67
C ILE A 321 -8.31 -41.26 43.19
N SER A 322 -7.50 -41.81 44.09
CA SER A 322 -6.21 -41.26 44.51
C SER A 322 -5.13 -41.63 43.50
N ASP A 323 -5.12 -40.96 42.35
CA ASP A 323 -3.96 -40.93 41.45
C ASP A 323 -3.28 -39.55 41.54
N PRO A 324 -2.02 -39.44 42.02
CA PRO A 324 -1.29 -38.18 42.10
C PRO A 324 -0.98 -37.55 40.73
N HIS A 325 -1.27 -38.21 39.62
CA HIS A 325 -0.96 -37.72 38.27
C HIS A 325 -2.17 -37.37 37.38
N ALA A 326 -3.40 -37.42 37.90
CA ALA A 326 -4.61 -37.05 37.16
C ALA A 326 -4.91 -35.53 37.08
N MET A 327 -4.06 -34.67 37.64
CA MET A 327 -4.32 -33.22 37.86
C MET A 327 -3.73 -32.26 36.80
N ILE A 328 -3.45 -32.70 35.57
CA ILE A 328 -2.79 -31.81 34.56
C ILE A 328 -3.77 -31.22 33.53
N PHE A 329 -4.98 -31.77 33.40
CA PHE A 329 -5.88 -31.46 32.26
C PHE A 329 -7.11 -30.62 32.60
N ASP A 330 -7.18 -30.05 33.81
CA ASP A 330 -8.31 -29.21 34.23
C ASP A 330 -7.90 -27.74 34.43
N LYS A 331 -7.08 -27.22 33.51
CA LYS A 331 -6.65 -25.83 33.55
C LYS A 331 -6.72 -25.14 32.20
N VAL A 332 -7.16 -23.89 32.23
CA VAL A 332 -7.18 -22.98 31.08
C VAL A 332 -6.29 -21.79 31.32
N ARG A 333 -5.67 -21.31 30.26
CA ARG A 333 -4.76 -20.15 30.28
C ARG A 333 -5.49 -18.92 29.75
N ALA A 334 -5.25 -17.75 30.35
CA ALA A 334 -5.73 -16.49 29.84
C ALA A 334 -5.18 -16.21 28.42
N GLY A 335 -6.06 -15.73 27.54
CA GLY A 335 -5.81 -15.50 26.12
C GLY A 335 -6.43 -16.57 25.22
N PRO A 336 -6.65 -16.25 23.93
CA PRO A 336 -7.10 -17.24 22.96
C PRO A 336 -6.02 -18.30 22.71
N CYS A 337 -6.41 -19.49 22.27
CA CYS A 337 -5.42 -20.47 21.85
C CYS A 337 -4.65 -19.96 20.63
N THR A 338 -3.36 -20.26 20.58
CA THR A 338 -2.52 -19.98 19.41
C THR A 338 -2.09 -21.29 18.75
N ASN A 339 -2.03 -21.25 17.43
CA ASN A 339 -1.46 -22.30 16.59
C ASN A 339 -0.05 -21.89 16.17
N ASP A 340 0.82 -22.86 15.92
CA ASP A 340 2.14 -22.60 15.33
C ASP A 340 1.99 -22.24 13.84
N CYS A 341 1.70 -20.96 13.59
CA CYS A 341 1.44 -20.43 12.25
C CYS A 341 2.72 -19.90 11.56
N SER A 342 3.92 -20.26 12.04
CA SER A 342 5.18 -19.67 11.54
C SER A 342 5.44 -19.94 10.06
N ARG A 343 5.15 -21.15 9.57
CA ARG A 343 5.33 -21.50 8.15
C ARG A 343 4.39 -20.72 7.21
N PRO A 344 3.06 -20.74 7.38
CA PRO A 344 2.17 -19.99 6.51
C PRO A 344 2.39 -18.47 6.62
N TYR A 345 2.76 -17.96 7.80
CA TYR A 345 3.16 -16.56 7.98
C TYR A 345 4.42 -16.22 7.16
N LEU A 346 5.49 -17.02 7.24
CA LEU A 346 6.70 -16.80 6.46
C LEU A 346 6.45 -16.91 4.94
N LEU A 347 5.61 -17.85 4.50
CA LEU A 347 5.23 -17.96 3.09
C LEU A 347 4.50 -16.70 2.61
N PHE A 348 3.52 -16.22 3.37
CA PHE A 348 2.83 -14.96 3.09
C PHE A 348 3.80 -13.79 3.00
N MET A 349 4.78 -13.73 3.89
CA MET A 349 5.80 -12.70 3.89
C MET A 349 6.67 -12.68 2.64
N VAL A 350 7.17 -13.85 2.23
CA VAL A 350 7.99 -13.99 1.02
C VAL A 350 7.17 -13.67 -0.22
N LEU A 351 5.94 -14.18 -0.32
CA LEU A 351 5.06 -13.93 -1.44
C LEU A 351 4.68 -12.44 -1.55
N THR A 352 4.36 -11.79 -0.44
CA THR A 352 4.08 -10.35 -0.41
C THR A 352 5.29 -9.55 -0.92
N CYS A 353 6.50 -9.92 -0.52
CA CYS A 353 7.73 -9.27 -1.02
C CYS A 353 7.87 -9.40 -2.54
N ILE A 354 7.67 -10.60 -3.08
CA ILE A 354 7.78 -10.88 -4.52
C ILE A 354 6.70 -10.09 -5.29
N ILE A 355 5.44 -10.19 -4.86
CA ILE A 355 4.30 -9.51 -5.48
C ILE A 355 4.52 -8.00 -5.48
N GLN A 356 4.97 -7.44 -4.37
CA GLN A 356 5.21 -6.01 -4.22
C GLN A 356 6.39 -5.52 -5.08
N THR A 357 7.45 -6.33 -5.20
CA THR A 357 8.58 -6.07 -6.10
C THR A 357 8.10 -5.99 -7.54
N LEU A 358 7.30 -6.96 -7.98
CA LEU A 358 6.71 -6.98 -9.31
C LEU A 358 5.79 -5.78 -9.54
N ALA A 359 4.88 -5.48 -8.60
CA ALA A 359 3.96 -4.34 -8.70
C ALA A 359 4.69 -3.00 -8.85
N CYS A 360 5.76 -2.77 -8.07
CA CYS A 360 6.59 -1.57 -8.18
C CYS A 360 7.33 -1.49 -9.52
N SER A 361 7.69 -2.64 -10.12
CA SER A 361 8.34 -2.66 -11.43
C SER A 361 7.41 -2.15 -12.55
N GLY A 362 6.13 -2.53 -12.54
CA GLY A 362 5.14 -2.08 -13.52
C GLY A 362 4.74 -0.61 -13.32
N LYS A 363 4.75 -0.13 -12.06
CA LYS A 363 4.40 1.26 -11.74
C LYS A 363 5.26 2.29 -12.45
N ILE A 364 6.55 2.02 -12.67
CA ILE A 364 7.42 2.94 -13.44
C ILE A 364 6.94 3.04 -14.90
N GLY A 365 6.52 1.92 -15.49
CA GLY A 365 5.92 1.90 -16.82
C GLY A 365 4.66 2.78 -16.89
N ASN A 366 3.73 2.62 -15.95
CA ASN A 366 2.49 3.41 -15.90
C ASN A 366 2.76 4.92 -15.70
N VAL A 367 3.78 5.27 -14.92
CA VAL A 367 4.21 6.68 -14.76
C VAL A 367 4.84 7.22 -16.05
N LEU A 368 5.65 6.42 -16.74
CA LEU A 368 6.24 6.83 -18.02
C LEU A 368 5.17 7.08 -19.08
N VAL A 369 4.13 6.24 -19.14
CA VAL A 369 2.96 6.44 -20.01
C VAL A 369 2.27 7.75 -19.68
N ASN A 370 2.01 8.03 -18.40
CA ASN A 370 1.36 9.26 -17.96
C ASN A 370 2.10 10.51 -18.48
N TYR A 371 3.42 10.57 -18.27
CA TYR A 371 4.25 11.69 -18.74
C TYR A 371 4.36 11.80 -20.26
N ARG A 372 4.26 10.70 -21.00
CA ARG A 372 4.43 10.67 -22.46
C ARG A 372 3.11 10.81 -23.22
N SER A 373 1.99 10.55 -22.57
CA SER A 373 0.66 10.77 -23.12
C SER A 373 0.22 12.23 -23.13
N VAL A 374 0.98 13.13 -22.49
CA VAL A 374 0.62 14.55 -22.31
C VAL A 374 1.70 15.50 -22.83
N GLU A 375 1.29 16.69 -23.24
CA GLU A 375 2.20 17.76 -23.65
C GLU A 375 3.10 18.21 -22.49
N LYS A 376 4.30 18.73 -22.80
CA LYS A 376 5.30 19.14 -21.80
C LYS A 376 4.77 20.13 -20.76
N LYS A 377 3.92 21.08 -21.19
CA LYS A 377 3.28 22.08 -20.32
C LYS A 377 2.27 21.48 -19.33
N ASP A 378 1.66 20.35 -19.67
CA ASP A 378 0.58 19.74 -18.88
C ASP A 378 1.09 18.64 -17.93
N LYS A 379 2.37 18.26 -17.98
CA LYS A 379 2.92 17.12 -17.20
C LYS A 379 2.70 17.24 -15.69
N SER A 380 3.03 18.39 -15.10
CA SER A 380 2.86 18.62 -13.67
C SER A 380 1.38 18.62 -13.27
N PHE A 381 0.54 19.16 -14.15
CA PHE A 381 -0.91 19.21 -13.94
C PHE A 381 -1.56 17.82 -14.04
N ALA A 382 -1.16 17.03 -15.04
CA ALA A 382 -1.59 15.64 -15.21
C ALA A 382 -1.23 14.76 -14.00
N GLN A 383 -0.03 14.93 -13.43
CA GLN A 383 0.37 14.24 -12.21
C GLN A 383 -0.48 14.66 -11.00
N GLY A 384 -0.81 15.95 -10.89
CA GLY A 384 -1.73 16.45 -9.86
C GLY A 384 -3.14 15.85 -9.99
N ILE A 385 -3.68 15.80 -11.20
CA ILE A 385 -4.98 15.17 -11.49
C ILE A 385 -4.95 13.68 -11.18
N THR A 386 -3.89 12.98 -11.57
CA THR A 386 -3.69 11.56 -11.28
C THR A 386 -3.78 11.29 -9.78
N LEU A 387 -3.08 12.10 -8.97
CA LEU A 387 -3.12 11.98 -7.52
C LEU A 387 -4.51 12.32 -6.96
N MET A 388 -5.17 13.36 -7.49
CA MET A 388 -6.53 13.73 -7.09
C MET A 388 -7.53 12.58 -7.35
N ILE A 389 -7.48 11.97 -8.54
CA ILE A 389 -8.33 10.84 -8.93
C ILE A 389 -8.09 9.64 -8.01
N ILE A 390 -6.83 9.28 -7.75
CA ILE A 390 -6.48 8.18 -6.85
C ILE A 390 -6.98 8.45 -5.43
N SER A 391 -6.81 9.68 -4.93
CA SER A 391 -7.27 10.04 -3.59
C SER A 391 -8.80 9.94 -3.47
N LEU A 392 -9.53 10.50 -4.45
CA LEU A 392 -10.99 10.56 -4.42
C LEU A 392 -11.64 9.18 -4.61
N PHE A 393 -11.11 8.37 -5.54
CA PHE A 393 -11.75 7.13 -5.95
C PHE A 393 -11.10 5.85 -5.40
N ALA A 394 -9.93 5.95 -4.75
CA ALA A 394 -9.28 4.79 -4.16
C ALA A 394 -8.94 4.97 -2.68
N LEU A 395 -8.22 6.03 -2.29
CA LEU A 395 -7.72 6.17 -0.91
C LEU A 395 -8.82 6.49 0.10
N ILE A 396 -9.86 7.22 -0.30
CA ILE A 396 -11.03 7.48 0.56
C ILE A 396 -11.98 6.27 0.61
N PRO A 397 -12.48 5.73 -0.52
CA PRO A 397 -13.43 4.61 -0.49
C PRO A 397 -12.80 3.28 -0.09
N GLY A 398 -11.51 3.04 -0.33
CA GLY A 398 -10.82 1.79 0.00
C GLY A 398 -11.00 1.40 1.48
N PRO A 399 -10.53 2.22 2.44
CA PRO A 399 -10.72 1.96 3.87
C PRO A 399 -12.19 1.79 4.28
N ILE A 400 -13.13 2.50 3.66
CA ILE A 400 -14.57 2.40 3.96
C ILE A 400 -15.10 1.03 3.53
N ILE A 401 -14.78 0.60 2.30
CA ILE A 401 -15.22 -0.69 1.75
C ILE A 401 -14.64 -1.84 2.58
N TYR A 402 -13.33 -1.84 2.82
CA TYR A 402 -12.70 -2.91 3.60
C TYR A 402 -13.05 -2.85 5.08
N GLY A 403 -13.30 -1.67 5.65
CA GLY A 403 -13.84 -1.53 7.01
C GLY A 403 -15.19 -2.23 7.14
N ALA A 404 -16.13 -1.96 6.23
CA ALA A 404 -17.43 -2.62 6.23
C ALA A 404 -17.34 -4.15 6.03
N ILE A 405 -16.43 -4.62 5.16
CA ILE A 405 -16.16 -6.05 4.97
C ILE A 405 -15.61 -6.69 6.25
N ILE A 406 -14.61 -6.06 6.89
CA ILE A 406 -14.03 -6.55 8.14
C ILE A 406 -15.09 -6.60 9.24
N ASP A 407 -15.91 -5.56 9.37
CA ASP A 407 -16.97 -5.47 10.37
C ASP A 407 -18.05 -6.54 10.16
N SER A 408 -18.39 -6.86 8.91
CA SER A 408 -19.34 -7.94 8.59
C SER A 408 -18.88 -9.34 9.04
N THR A 409 -17.58 -9.49 9.31
CA THR A 409 -17.00 -10.77 9.78
C THR A 409 -16.84 -10.80 11.30
N CYS A 410 -17.26 -9.74 11.99
CA CYS A 410 -17.17 -9.65 13.43
C CYS A 410 -18.16 -10.60 14.12
N LEU A 411 -17.65 -11.42 15.04
CA LEU A 411 -18.44 -12.34 15.86
C LEU A 411 -18.71 -11.74 17.25
N ILE A 412 -17.76 -10.98 17.80
CA ILE A 412 -17.84 -10.42 19.15
C ILE A 412 -17.57 -8.92 19.11
N TRP A 413 -18.62 -8.14 19.36
CA TRP A 413 -18.53 -6.69 19.48
C TRP A 413 -18.23 -6.27 20.92
N GLU A 414 -17.42 -5.23 21.09
CA GLU A 414 -17.39 -4.50 22.34
C GLU A 414 -18.70 -3.71 22.48
N GLU A 415 -19.38 -3.86 23.61
CA GLU A 415 -20.48 -2.99 23.96
C GLU A 415 -20.07 -2.15 25.16
N SER A 416 -20.14 -0.83 25.02
CA SER A 416 -19.88 0.12 26.09
C SER A 416 -21.01 1.13 26.11
N CYS A 417 -21.74 1.18 27.22
CA CYS A 417 -22.90 2.06 27.40
C CYS A 417 -23.97 1.92 26.30
N GLY A 418 -24.22 0.70 25.82
CA GLY A 418 -25.21 0.41 24.78
C GLY A 418 -24.82 0.82 23.36
N THR A 419 -23.57 1.28 23.15
CA THR A 419 -23.03 1.56 21.81
C THR A 419 -22.02 0.48 21.41
N ARG A 420 -22.04 0.12 20.12
CA ARG A 420 -21.09 -0.84 19.54
C ARG A 420 -19.73 -0.16 19.33
N GLY A 421 -18.70 -0.74 19.91
CA GLY A 421 -17.30 -0.33 19.80
C GLY A 421 -16.50 -1.24 18.87
N ASN A 422 -15.26 -1.55 19.25
CA ASN A 422 -14.36 -2.36 18.43
C ASN A 422 -14.80 -3.83 18.37
N CYS A 423 -14.46 -4.50 17.27
CA CYS A 423 -14.61 -5.95 17.18
C CYS A 423 -13.44 -6.69 17.86
N TRP A 424 -13.76 -7.57 18.82
CA TRP A 424 -12.79 -8.35 19.58
C TRP A 424 -12.39 -9.64 18.88
N PHE A 425 -13.33 -10.29 18.19
CA PHE A 425 -13.08 -11.57 17.53
C PHE A 425 -13.79 -11.64 16.18
N HIS A 426 -13.05 -12.03 15.14
CA HIS A 426 -13.54 -12.15 13.78
C HIS A 426 -13.56 -13.61 13.33
N HIS A 427 -14.48 -13.92 12.43
CA HIS A 427 -14.50 -15.20 11.74
C HIS A 427 -13.37 -15.25 10.70
N GLY A 428 -12.27 -15.95 11.02
CA GLY A 428 -11.03 -15.94 10.24
C GLY A 428 -11.20 -16.32 8.76
N ARG A 429 -11.97 -17.38 8.47
CA ARG A 429 -12.20 -17.86 7.10
C ARG A 429 -12.92 -16.83 6.22
N ASN A 430 -14.09 -16.38 6.63
CA ASN A 430 -14.89 -15.38 5.93
C ASN A 430 -14.14 -14.04 5.79
N PHE A 431 -13.42 -13.63 6.84
CA PHE A 431 -12.54 -12.46 6.77
C PHE A 431 -11.53 -12.62 5.62
N ARG A 432 -10.83 -13.76 5.56
CA ARG A 432 -9.85 -14.03 4.50
C ARG A 432 -10.50 -14.02 3.13
N TYR A 433 -11.59 -14.76 2.93
CA TYR A 433 -12.26 -14.88 1.64
C TYR A 433 -12.79 -13.53 1.15
N LEU A 434 -13.55 -12.80 1.97
CA LEU A 434 -14.14 -11.54 1.56
C LEU A 434 -13.08 -10.48 1.24
N VAL A 435 -12.07 -10.33 2.09
CA VAL A 435 -10.99 -9.36 1.85
C VAL A 435 -10.22 -9.69 0.56
N ASN A 436 -9.82 -10.94 0.36
CA ASN A 436 -9.00 -11.33 -0.78
C ASN A 436 -9.78 -11.38 -2.10
N ILE A 437 -11.02 -11.87 -2.10
CA ILE A 437 -11.87 -11.92 -3.30
C ILE A 437 -12.20 -10.50 -3.77
N THR A 438 -12.57 -9.61 -2.85
CA THR A 438 -12.80 -8.20 -3.20
C THR A 438 -11.52 -7.53 -3.73
N SER A 439 -10.37 -7.82 -3.10
CA SER A 439 -9.06 -7.32 -3.57
C SER A 439 -8.72 -7.81 -4.98
N ALA A 440 -8.93 -9.10 -5.24
CA ALA A 440 -8.73 -9.71 -6.55
C ALA A 440 -9.70 -9.14 -7.59
N GLY A 441 -10.98 -8.96 -7.24
CA GLY A 441 -12.01 -8.40 -8.11
C GLY A 441 -11.67 -6.99 -8.59
N PHE A 442 -11.30 -6.08 -7.67
CA PHE A 442 -10.83 -4.75 -8.06
C PHE A 442 -9.56 -4.81 -8.91
N SER A 443 -8.61 -5.67 -8.54
CA SER A 443 -7.35 -5.81 -9.29
C SER A 443 -7.57 -6.34 -10.71
N ILE A 444 -8.50 -7.27 -10.93
CA ILE A 444 -8.87 -7.78 -12.25
C ILE A 444 -9.37 -6.64 -13.14
N ILE A 445 -10.22 -5.76 -12.61
CA ILE A 445 -10.68 -4.57 -13.34
C ILE A 445 -9.48 -3.67 -13.71
N GLY A 446 -8.52 -3.49 -12.81
CA GLY A 446 -7.26 -2.79 -13.07
C GLY A 446 -6.47 -3.41 -14.24
N VAL A 447 -6.32 -4.74 -14.25
CA VAL A 447 -5.64 -5.48 -15.33
C VAL A 447 -6.34 -5.28 -16.68
N LEU A 448 -7.67 -5.26 -16.71
CA LEU A 448 -8.43 -5.01 -17.93
C LEU A 448 -8.15 -3.60 -18.49
N PHE A 449 -8.05 -2.59 -17.62
CA PHE A 449 -7.65 -1.24 -18.04
C PHE A 449 -6.20 -1.17 -18.50
N ASP A 450 -5.26 -1.86 -17.84
CA ASP A 450 -3.88 -1.97 -18.32
C ASP A 450 -3.81 -2.65 -19.69
N ALA A 451 -4.64 -3.66 -19.96
CA ALA A 451 -4.74 -4.29 -21.27
C ALA A 451 -5.26 -3.31 -22.34
N ALA A 452 -6.24 -2.48 -21.99
CA ALA A 452 -6.71 -1.40 -22.87
C ALA A 452 -5.61 -0.37 -23.14
N VAL A 453 -4.84 0.03 -22.12
CA VAL A 453 -3.67 0.91 -22.24
C VAL A 453 -2.61 0.27 -23.15
N CYS A 454 -2.37 -1.04 -23.02
CA CYS A 454 -1.46 -1.78 -23.88
C CYS A 454 -1.89 -1.75 -25.35
N TYR A 455 -3.20 -1.86 -25.62
CA TYR A 455 -3.74 -1.79 -26.98
C TYR A 455 -3.64 -0.37 -27.57
N LEU A 456 -4.00 0.65 -26.80
CA LEU A 456 -4.01 2.06 -27.24
C LEU A 456 -2.60 2.66 -27.34
N GLY A 457 -1.72 2.29 -26.41
CA GLY A 457 -0.36 2.82 -26.29
C GLY A 457 0.68 2.16 -27.20
N LYS A 458 0.27 1.26 -28.11
CA LYS A 458 1.18 0.45 -28.95
C LYS A 458 2.17 1.26 -29.81
N ASN A 459 1.85 2.51 -30.10
CA ASN A 459 2.64 3.42 -30.94
C ASN A 459 3.16 4.65 -30.17
N LEU A 460 3.13 4.61 -28.83
CA LEU A 460 3.56 5.74 -28.01
C LEU A 460 5.08 5.93 -28.07
N ASP A 461 5.54 7.15 -28.34
CA ASP A 461 6.96 7.50 -28.24
C ASP A 461 7.39 7.68 -26.78
N LEU A 462 7.83 6.57 -26.17
CA LEU A 462 8.23 6.53 -24.75
C LEU A 462 9.51 7.32 -24.44
N TYR A 463 10.43 7.42 -25.40
CA TYR A 463 11.74 8.02 -25.17
C TYR A 463 11.86 9.42 -25.77
N GLY A 464 10.89 9.86 -26.57
CA GLY A 464 10.97 11.14 -27.28
C GLY A 464 11.94 11.08 -28.45
N ALA A 465 12.16 9.89 -29.03
CA ALA A 465 13.06 9.73 -30.16
C ALA A 465 12.61 10.59 -31.35
N GLN A 466 11.30 10.65 -31.60
CA GLN A 466 10.74 11.50 -32.67
C GLN A 466 10.90 13.00 -32.39
N GLU A 467 10.92 13.40 -31.12
CA GLU A 467 11.16 14.80 -30.73
C GLU A 467 12.65 15.16 -30.87
N CYS A 468 13.55 14.23 -30.54
CA CYS A 468 14.99 14.37 -30.79
C CYS A 468 15.31 14.40 -32.29
N ASP A 469 14.69 13.53 -33.09
CA ASP A 469 14.90 13.46 -34.53
C ASP A 469 14.38 14.73 -35.22
N ARG A 470 13.17 15.19 -34.88
CA ARG A 470 12.67 16.51 -35.36
C ARG A 470 13.63 17.63 -35.00
N ARG A 471 14.14 17.67 -33.76
CA ARG A 471 15.11 18.70 -33.34
C ARG A 471 16.40 18.64 -34.17
N ARG A 472 16.88 17.44 -34.51
CA ARG A 472 18.06 17.25 -35.38
C ARG A 472 17.78 17.68 -36.83
N GLU A 473 16.59 17.41 -37.34
CA GLU A 473 16.17 17.86 -38.68
C GLU A 473 16.08 19.38 -38.75
N PHE A 474 15.48 20.04 -37.76
CA PHE A 474 15.49 21.51 -37.66
C PHE A 474 16.91 22.09 -37.67
N ILE A 475 17.84 21.49 -36.91
CA ILE A 475 19.25 21.93 -36.90
C ILE A 475 19.91 21.73 -38.28
N LYS A 476 19.58 20.66 -39.00
CA LYS A 476 20.12 20.40 -40.35
C LYS A 476 19.55 21.33 -41.42
N GLU A 477 18.26 21.66 -41.35
CA GLU A 477 17.63 22.64 -42.26
C GLU A 477 18.26 24.03 -42.08
N ASP A 478 18.57 24.42 -40.84
CA ASP A 478 19.28 25.67 -40.53
C ASP A 478 20.76 25.66 -41.00
N GLU A 479 21.36 24.48 -41.25
CA GLU A 479 22.75 24.34 -41.72
C GLU A 479 22.90 24.33 -43.26
N THR A 480 21.84 24.01 -44.02
CA THR A 480 21.86 24.03 -45.49
C THR A 480 21.61 25.44 -46.06
N PRO A 481 22.60 26.10 -46.70
CA PRO A 481 22.37 27.38 -47.35
C PRO A 481 21.47 27.20 -48.57
N GLN A 482 20.37 27.94 -48.65
CA GLN A 482 19.58 28.07 -49.88
C GLN A 482 20.39 28.85 -50.92
N THR A 483 21.15 28.15 -51.77
CA THR A 483 21.58 28.69 -53.06
C THR A 483 20.41 28.62 -54.03
N ALA A 484 19.56 29.63 -54.03
CA ALA A 484 18.58 29.87 -55.09
C ALA A 484 18.24 31.37 -55.17
N ASP A 485 19.11 32.13 -55.82
CA ASP A 485 18.69 33.32 -56.57
C ASP A 485 19.57 33.46 -57.82
N GLY A 486 19.03 32.97 -58.93
CA GLY A 486 19.54 33.24 -60.26
C GLY A 486 18.85 34.47 -60.83
N GLU A 487 19.37 35.66 -60.52
CA GLU A 487 18.95 36.90 -61.18
C GLU A 487 19.47 36.96 -62.63
N LYS A 488 18.53 37.06 -63.57
CA LYS A 488 18.78 37.45 -64.96
C LYS A 488 19.33 38.89 -65.01
N LYS A 489 20.65 39.05 -65.23
CA LYS A 489 21.23 40.31 -65.72
C LYS A 489 20.87 40.52 -67.19
N LYS A 490 20.05 41.52 -67.49
CA LYS A 490 20.03 42.21 -68.79
C LYS A 490 21.13 43.27 -68.74
N GLU A 491 22.24 43.04 -69.42
CA GLU A 491 23.22 44.08 -69.72
C GLU A 491 22.73 44.90 -70.92
N MET A 492 22.59 46.20 -70.71
CA MET A 492 22.52 47.20 -71.77
C MET A 492 23.83 47.98 -71.69
N ASN A 493 24.75 47.72 -72.61
CA ASN A 493 25.91 48.56 -72.85
C ASN A 493 25.78 49.12 -74.27
N GLY A 494 25.64 50.45 -74.35
CA GLY A 494 26.00 51.21 -75.53
C GLY A 494 27.34 51.91 -75.26
N ASN A 495 28.25 51.85 -76.23
CA ASN A 495 28.98 53.04 -76.68
C ASN A 495 29.65 52.76 -78.04
N LEU A 496 29.51 53.77 -78.90
CA LEU A 496 29.93 53.95 -80.30
C LEU A 496 29.19 53.16 -81.39
#